data_AF-A0A8T4ZWB5-F1
#
_entry.id   AF-A0A8T4ZWB5-F1
#
_cell.length_a   1.000
_cell.length_b   1.000
_cell.length_c   1.000
_cell.angle_alpha   90.00
_cell.angle_beta   90.00
_cell.angle_gamma   90.00
#
_symmetry.space_group_name_H-M   'P 1'
#
loop_
_entity.id
_entity.type
_entity.pdbx_description
1 polymer ?
#
loop_
_entity_poly.entity_id
_entity_poly.type
_entity_poly.pdbx_seq_one_letter_code
_entity_poly.pdbx_strand_id
1 'polypeptide(L)'
;MRLTIQAGIVGLTRSKKEILDREYSNLQRFLKGDRAVPLYSANKQQALRYYRKVKWKEYPLSLRNDLINLRRARAFWFLKIPFTV
;
A
#
# COMPACT_ATOMS: atom_id res chain seq x y z
N MET A 1 8.24 0.15 18.98
CA MET A 1 8.89 -0.31 17.72
C MET A 1 7.80 -0.70 16.71
N ARG A 2 7.73 -0.05 15.53
CA ARG A 2 6.78 -0.47 14.48
C ARG A 2 7.44 -1.51 13.59
N LEU A 3 7.25 -2.78 13.93
CA LEU A 3 7.69 -3.92 13.13
C LEU A 3 6.92 -3.90 11.81
N THR A 4 7.57 -3.43 10.75
CA THR A 4 7.02 -3.49 9.39
C THR A 4 7.54 -4.79 8.77
N ILE A 5 6.64 -5.76 8.56
CA ILE A 5 7.00 -7.02 7.90
C ILE A 5 6.81 -6.84 6.40
N GLN A 6 7.83 -7.14 5.61
CA GLN A 6 7.71 -7.32 4.17
C GLN A 6 7.05 -8.68 3.93
N ALA A 7 5.90 -8.70 3.25
CA ALA A 7 5.13 -9.91 3.00
C ALA A 7 4.56 -9.91 1.58
N GLY A 8 4.43 -11.11 1.02
CA GLY A 8 3.92 -11.31 -0.34
C GLY A 8 2.46 -11.69 -0.32
N ILE A 9 1.76 -11.24 -1.35
CA ILE A 9 0.36 -11.64 -1.57
C ILE A 9 0.37 -13.06 -2.14
N VAL A 10 -0.36 -13.95 -1.47
CA VAL A 10 -0.53 -15.34 -1.93
C VAL A 10 -1.85 -15.46 -2.69
N GLY A 11 -1.85 -16.21 -3.81
CA GLY A 11 -3.08 -16.42 -4.60
C GLY A 11 -3.57 -15.16 -5.32
N LEU A 12 -2.63 -14.41 -5.90
CA LEU A 12 -2.93 -13.19 -6.65
C LEU A 12 -3.62 -13.54 -7.98
N THR A 13 -4.93 -13.32 -8.06
CA THR A 13 -5.65 -13.40 -9.35
C THR A 13 -5.34 -12.17 -10.20
N ARG A 14 -5.51 -12.27 -11.53
CA ARG A 14 -5.26 -11.15 -12.46
C ARG A 14 -6.06 -9.89 -12.08
N SER A 15 -7.32 -10.03 -11.70
CA SER A 15 -8.16 -8.91 -11.24
C SER A 15 -7.65 -8.28 -9.95
N LYS A 16 -7.20 -9.07 -8.97
CA LYS A 16 -6.61 -8.54 -7.73
C LYS A 16 -5.31 -7.78 -8.01
N LYS A 17 -4.48 -8.30 -8.92
CA LYS A 17 -3.26 -7.63 -9.37
C LYS A 17 -3.58 -6.26 -9.99
N GLU A 18 -4.50 -6.20 -10.94
CA GLU A 18 -4.88 -4.94 -11.59
C GLU A 18 -5.41 -3.89 -10.61
N ILE A 19 -6.19 -4.31 -9.60
CA ILE A 19 -6.68 -3.41 -8.54
C ILE A 19 -5.51 -2.88 -7.71
N LEU A 20 -4.57 -3.73 -7.31
CA LEU A 20 -3.41 -3.36 -6.52
C LEU A 20 -2.45 -2.45 -7.28
N ASP A 21 -2.22 -2.73 -8.57
CA ASP A 21 -1.39 -1.93 -9.46
C ASP A 21 -1.98 -0.52 -9.62
N ARG A 22 -3.30 -0.43 -9.79
CA ARG A 22 -4.02 0.84 -9.87
C ARG A 22 -3.93 1.63 -8.56
N GLU A 23 -4.21 0.99 -7.42
CA GLU A 23 -4.11 1.63 -6.10
C GLU A 23 -2.67 2.09 -5.82
N TYR A 24 -1.67 1.27 -6.17
CA TYR A 24 -0.26 1.63 -6.02
C TYR A 24 0.10 2.87 -6.82
N SER A 25 -0.24 2.86 -8.12
CA SER A 25 0.01 3.96 -9.03
C SER A 25 -0.66 5.25 -8.57
N ASN A 26 -1.94 5.16 -8.17
CA ASN A 26 -2.70 6.30 -7.66
C ASN A 26 -2.10 6.84 -6.34
N LEU A 27 -1.58 5.96 -5.47
CA LEU A 27 -0.92 6.38 -4.23
C LEU A 27 0.37 7.14 -4.53
N GLN A 28 1.22 6.63 -5.44
CA GLN A 28 2.44 7.35 -5.82
C GLN A 28 2.10 8.73 -6.41
N ARG A 29 1.08 8.82 -7.28
CA ARG A 29 0.63 10.10 -7.86
C ARG A 29 0.10 11.07 -6.81
N PHE A 30 -0.70 10.57 -5.87
CA PHE A 30 -1.24 11.38 -4.77
C PHE A 30 -0.13 11.95 -3.89
N LEU A 31 0.86 11.13 -3.54
CA LEU A 31 2.01 11.57 -2.76
C LEU A 31 2.86 12.59 -3.54
N LYS A 32 3.00 12.43 -4.86
CA LYS A 32 3.68 13.40 -5.73
C LYS A 32 2.91 14.71 -5.94
N GLY A 33 1.69 14.84 -5.42
CA GLY A 33 0.93 16.10 -5.41
C GLY A 33 -0.37 16.10 -6.22
N ASP A 34 -0.67 15.01 -6.94
CA ASP A 34 -1.92 14.87 -7.70
C ASP A 34 -3.07 14.52 -6.73
N ARG A 35 -3.81 15.52 -6.24
CA ARG A 35 -4.91 15.28 -5.27
C ARG A 35 -6.20 14.78 -5.91
N ALA A 36 -6.27 14.77 -7.24
CA ALA A 36 -7.46 14.41 -8.01
C ALA A 36 -7.54 12.90 -8.31
N VAL A 37 -6.46 12.14 -8.08
CA VAL A 37 -6.48 10.69 -8.31
C VAL A 37 -7.47 9.98 -7.37
N PRO A 38 -8.27 9.04 -7.88
CA PRO A 38 -9.15 8.23 -7.07
C PRO A 38 -8.31 7.25 -6.25
N LEU A 39 -8.26 7.50 -4.94
CA LEU A 39 -7.65 6.62 -3.96
C LEU A 39 -8.72 6.09 -3.03
N TYR A 40 -8.58 4.83 -2.61
CA TYR A 40 -9.35 4.31 -1.52
C TYR A 40 -9.21 5.22 -0.28
N SER A 41 -10.35 5.56 0.33
CA SER A 41 -10.44 6.58 1.37
C SER A 41 -9.49 6.32 2.55
N ALA A 42 -9.33 5.05 2.94
CA ALA A 42 -8.41 4.65 4.02
C ALA A 42 -6.93 4.92 3.67
N ASN A 43 -6.51 4.65 2.43
CA ASN A 43 -5.15 4.90 1.95
C ASN A 43 -4.88 6.40 1.91
N LYS A 44 -5.84 7.21 1.45
CA LYS A 44 -5.76 8.67 1.45
C LYS A 44 -5.58 9.24 2.87
N GLN A 45 -6.39 8.78 3.82
CA GLN A 45 -6.30 9.22 5.21
C GLN A 45 -4.97 8.82 5.86
N GLN A 46 -4.50 7.58 5.65
CA GLN A 46 -3.19 7.15 6.14
C GLN A 46 -2.07 7.96 5.50
N ALA A 47 -2.12 8.20 4.19
CA ALA A 47 -1.12 8.97 3.49
C ALA A 47 -1.00 10.40 4.05
N LEU A 48 -2.14 11.06 4.27
CA LEU A 48 -2.19 12.40 4.89
C LEU A 48 -1.65 12.40 6.33
N ARG A 49 -1.90 11.35 7.11
CA ARG A 49 -1.39 11.23 8.49
C ARG A 49 0.11 10.96 8.54
N TYR A 50 0.62 10.07 7.68
CA TYR A 50 1.99 9.57 7.75
C TYR A 50 3.00 10.39 6.94
N TYR A 51 2.60 10.93 5.79
CA TYR A 51 3.51 11.59 4.87
C TYR A 51 3.31 13.11 4.92
N ARG A 52 3.81 13.74 5.99
CA ARG A 52 3.89 15.21 6.09
C ARG A 52 4.86 15.85 5.09
N LYS A 53 5.94 15.15 4.75
CA LYS A 53 6.90 15.51 3.71
C LYS A 53 7.10 14.31 2.79
N VAL A 54 6.65 14.44 1.56
CA VAL A 54 6.88 13.44 0.52
C VAL A 54 8.26 13.70 -0.08
N LYS A 55 9.09 12.66 -0.11
CA LYS A 55 10.42 12.65 -0.75
C LYS A 55 10.27 12.04 -2.15
N TRP A 56 11.28 12.23 -3.00
CA TRP A 56 11.37 11.62 -4.32
C TRP A 56 11.71 10.13 -4.25
N LYS A 57 10.83 9.33 -3.63
CA LYS A 57 10.95 7.88 -3.52
C LYS A 57 9.60 7.21 -3.60
N GLU A 58 9.60 5.91 -3.87
CA GLU A 58 8.40 5.09 -3.84
C GLU A 58 7.97 4.76 -2.40
N TYR A 59 6.66 4.74 -2.20
CA TYR A 59 6.05 4.49 -0.90
C TYR A 59 5.24 3.19 -0.88
N PRO A 60 5.32 2.40 0.19
CA PRO A 60 4.60 1.15 0.27
C PRO A 60 3.08 1.38 0.38
N LEU A 61 2.31 0.48 -0.22
CA LEU A 61 0.87 0.40 0.03
C LEU A 61 0.62 -0.16 1.42
N SER A 62 -0.33 0.43 2.13
CA SER A 62 -0.82 -0.13 3.37
C SER A 62 -2.00 -1.05 3.07
N LEU A 63 -1.87 -2.33 3.40
CA LEU A 63 -2.96 -3.30 3.24
C LEU A 63 -3.32 -3.94 4.57
N ARG A 64 -4.62 -4.19 4.76
CA ARG A 64 -5.14 -4.92 5.91
C ARG A 64 -5.07 -6.43 5.63
N ASN A 65 -4.54 -7.20 6.56
CA ASN A 65 -4.28 -8.63 6.40
C ASN A 65 -5.54 -9.48 6.22
N ASP A 66 -6.69 -8.99 6.69
CA ASP A 66 -7.99 -9.64 6.51
C ASP A 66 -8.57 -9.45 5.10
N LEU A 67 -8.16 -8.42 4.35
CA LEU A 67 -8.65 -8.17 2.98
C LEU A 67 -7.92 -9.03 1.94
N ILE A 68 -6.65 -9.37 2.21
CA ILE A 68 -5.81 -10.17 1.33
C ILE A 68 -5.02 -11.13 2.20
N ASN A 69 -5.05 -12.42 1.85
CA ASN A 69 -4.24 -13.42 2.53
C ASN A 69 -2.75 -13.16 2.25
N LEU A 70 -2.07 -12.55 3.23
CA LEU A 70 -0.65 -12.23 3.16
C LEU A 70 0.13 -13.32 3.90
N ARG A 71 1.13 -13.90 3.24
CA ARG A 71 2.09 -14.79 3.90
C ARG A 71 3.48 -14.20 3.82
N ARG A 72 4.35 -14.56 4.77
CA ARG A 72 5.78 -14.26 4.66
C ARG A 72 6.29 -14.92 3.38
N ALA A 73 6.63 -14.09 2.40
CA ALA A 73 7.15 -14.49 1.11
C ALA A 73 8.10 -13.39 0.63
N ARG A 74 9.03 -13.73 -0.26
CA ARG A 74 9.78 -12.74 -1.04
C ARG A 74 8.79 -12.05 -1.99
N ALA A 75 8.16 -10.98 -1.51
CA ALA A 75 7.20 -10.22 -2.26
C ALA A 75 7.89 -9.29 -3.25
N PHE A 76 7.35 -9.19 -4.46
CA PHE A 76 7.69 -8.11 -5.40
C PHE A 76 7.10 -6.75 -4.98
N TRP A 77 6.09 -6.74 -4.10
CA TRP A 77 5.35 -5.55 -3.71
C TRP A 77 5.84 -4.99 -2.37
N PHE A 78 6.15 -3.69 -2.32
CA PHE A 78 6.44 -2.97 -1.08
C PHE A 78 5.14 -2.78 -0.29
N LEU A 79 4.82 -3.73 0.58
CA LEU A 79 3.61 -3.71 1.41
C LEU A 79 3.95 -3.38 2.86
N LYS A 80 3.22 -2.41 3.42
CA LYS A 80 3.29 -2.07 4.83
C LYS A 80 2.03 -2.61 5.52
N ILE A 81 2.18 -3.73 6.22
CA ILE A 81 1.09 -4.31 7.00
C ILE A 81 1.12 -3.69 8.39
N PRO A 82 0.07 -2.95 8.82
CA PRO A 82 -0.07 -2.60 10.22
C PRO A 82 -0.46 -3.87 10.98
N PHE A 83 0.52 -4.45 11.68
CA PHE A 83 0.24 -5.53 12.64
C PHE A 83 -0.33 -4.89 13.91
N THR A 84 -1.58 -5.19 14.22
CA THR A 84 -2.17 -4.89 15.52
C THR A 84 -1.93 -6.14 16.38
N VAL A 85 -1.04 -6.04 17.36
CA VAL A 85 -1.01 -6.99 18.48
C VAL A 85 -2.16 -6.65 19.42
#